data_AF-A0A499VUJ7-F1
#
_entry.id   AF-A0A499VUJ7-F1
#
_cell.length_a   1.000
_cell.length_b   1.000
_cell.length_c   1.000
_cell.angle_alpha   90.00
_cell.angle_beta   90.00
_cell.angle_gamma   90.00
#
_symmetry.space_group_name_H-M   'P 1'
#
loop_
_entity.id
_entity.type
_entity.pdbx_description
1 polymer ?
#
loop_
_entity_poly.entity_id
_entity_poly.type
_entity_poly.pdbx_seq_one_letter_code
_entity_poly.pdbx_strand_id
1 'polypeptide(L)'
;MTLLLTDVPEPPYSTLPLLFGRHRVRRMLGAPHDEWDTRADTLNSSSVSLDELHDPKRIWSLGSNNPAELEAEISRLRAELGVYREALSRPFPVAVLHWPAQELTELLAAFPSLSAEYPSHEQHLATIEASLRELSASGTPNLGIVTGTVPSYEAFAASEASSPADGSLLPQYATTLAARGLAVAWPPQRTGECWCGSGRVYGECHGAE
;
A
#
# COMPACT_ATOMS: atom_id res chain seq x y z
N MET A 1 16.77 -8.22 17.15
CA MET A 1 15.50 -8.65 16.52
C MET A 1 14.49 -9.10 17.54
N THR A 2 14.88 -9.94 18.51
CA THR A 2 13.98 -10.42 19.57
C THR A 2 13.19 -9.28 20.21
N LEU A 3 13.83 -8.19 20.63
CA LEU A 3 13.17 -7.01 21.22
C LEU A 3 12.17 -6.25 20.32
N LEU A 4 12.21 -6.43 18.99
CA LEU A 4 11.37 -5.71 18.03
C LEU A 4 10.27 -6.58 17.41
N LEU A 5 10.40 -7.91 17.48
CA LEU A 5 9.63 -8.86 16.68
C LEU A 5 9.20 -10.10 17.48
N THR A 6 9.21 -10.06 18.82
CA THR A 6 8.74 -11.21 19.63
C THR A 6 7.24 -11.40 19.42
N ASP A 7 6.81 -12.63 19.16
CA ASP A 7 5.40 -13.06 19.10
C ASP A 7 4.51 -12.29 18.10
N VAL A 8 5.08 -11.71 17.04
CA VAL A 8 4.30 -11.07 15.97
C VAL A 8 4.11 -12.05 14.80
N PRO A 9 2.88 -12.57 14.56
CA PRO A 9 2.60 -13.52 13.47
C PRO A 9 2.80 -12.92 12.08
N GLU A 10 2.80 -11.59 11.97
CA GLU A 10 3.06 -10.83 10.75
C GLU A 10 3.82 -9.53 11.12
N PRO A 11 5.14 -9.45 10.92
CA PRO A 11 5.91 -8.30 11.35
C PRO A 11 5.50 -7.04 10.56
N PRO A 12 5.50 -5.84 11.20
CA PRO A 12 5.14 -4.61 10.50
C PRO A 12 6.02 -4.38 9.27
N TYR A 13 5.45 -3.85 8.18
CA TYR A 13 6.19 -3.64 6.93
C TYR A 13 7.47 -2.82 7.13
N SER A 14 7.44 -1.84 8.04
CA SER A 14 8.57 -1.00 8.42
C SER A 14 9.77 -1.77 8.98
N THR A 15 9.59 -3.02 9.41
CA THR A 15 10.65 -3.87 9.95
C THR A 15 11.30 -4.77 8.90
N LEU A 16 10.71 -4.91 7.70
CA LEU A 16 11.26 -5.73 6.62
C LEU A 16 12.67 -5.31 6.18
N PRO A 17 13.02 -4.01 6.06
CA PRO A 17 14.39 -3.61 5.74
C PRO A 17 15.43 -4.10 6.76
N LEU A 18 15.06 -4.21 8.04
CA LEU A 18 15.94 -4.74 9.09
C LEU A 18 16.13 -6.25 8.97
N LEU A 19 15.05 -6.99 8.68
CA LEU A 19 15.06 -8.43 8.41
C LEU A 19 15.95 -8.75 7.21
N PHE A 20 15.71 -8.09 6.07
CA PHE A 20 16.47 -8.32 4.83
C PHE A 20 17.93 -7.86 4.97
N GLY A 21 18.16 -6.72 5.62
CA GLY A 21 19.51 -6.23 5.91
C GLY A 21 20.30 -7.20 6.79
N ARG A 22 19.67 -7.81 7.80
CA ARG A 22 20.31 -8.84 8.63
C ARG A 22 20.64 -10.09 7.82
N HIS A 23 19.68 -10.62 7.06
CA HIS A 23 19.91 -11.77 6.18
C HIS A 23 21.13 -11.52 5.30
N ARG A 24 21.20 -10.35 4.65
CA ARG A 24 22.34 -9.95 3.82
C ARG A 24 23.68 -10.02 4.56
N VAL A 25 23.78 -9.41 5.74
CA VAL A 25 25.02 -9.40 6.53
C VAL A 25 25.42 -10.82 6.93
N ARG A 26 24.47 -11.67 7.32
CA ARG A 26 24.76 -13.07 7.70
C ARG A 26 25.25 -13.90 6.53
N ARG A 27 24.68 -13.71 5.34
CA ARG A 27 25.18 -14.32 4.09
C ARG A 27 26.61 -13.90 3.78
N MET A 28 26.94 -12.61 3.94
CA MET A 28 28.32 -12.13 3.75
C MET A 28 29.31 -12.73 4.75
N LEU A 29 28.86 -12.99 5.98
CA LEU A 29 29.68 -13.63 7.02
C LEU A 29 29.75 -15.15 6.89
N GLY A 30 29.06 -15.75 5.92
CA GLY A 30 28.98 -17.20 5.75
C GLY A 30 28.29 -17.92 6.92
N ALA A 31 27.45 -17.22 7.67
CA ALA A 31 26.72 -17.79 8.79
C ALA A 31 25.59 -18.72 8.29
N PRO A 32 25.30 -19.84 9.00
CA PRO A 32 24.14 -20.67 8.68
C PRO A 32 22.84 -19.90 8.91
N HIS A 33 21.79 -20.24 8.16
CA HIS A 33 20.45 -19.65 8.35
C HIS A 33 19.93 -19.99 9.75
N ASP A 34 19.34 -18.99 10.38
CA ASP A 34 18.53 -19.17 11.58
C ASP A 34 17.06 -18.82 11.32
N GLU A 35 16.24 -18.92 12.36
CA GLU A 35 14.79 -18.71 12.29
C GLU A 35 14.42 -17.35 11.69
N TRP A 36 15.25 -16.32 11.90
CA TRP A 36 15.01 -14.99 11.34
C TRP A 36 15.36 -14.90 9.86
N ASP A 37 16.32 -15.70 9.40
CA ASP A 37 16.66 -15.80 7.98
C ASP A 37 15.53 -16.54 7.23
N THR A 38 15.03 -17.66 7.79
CA THR A 38 13.83 -18.35 7.27
C THR A 38 12.60 -17.44 7.25
N ARG A 39 12.45 -16.60 8.28
CA ARG A 39 11.35 -15.63 8.35
C ARG A 39 11.49 -14.56 7.27
N ALA A 40 12.70 -14.06 7.02
CA ALA A 40 12.98 -13.11 5.95
C ALA A 40 12.65 -13.73 4.57
N ASP A 41 13.05 -14.98 4.33
CA ASP A 41 12.74 -15.70 3.08
C ASP A 41 11.23 -15.82 2.84
N THR A 42 10.48 -16.14 3.89
CA THR A 42 9.01 -16.28 3.81
C THR A 42 8.32 -14.95 3.49
N LEU A 43 8.88 -13.82 3.94
CA LEU A 43 8.32 -12.48 3.75
C LEU A 43 8.76 -11.83 2.44
N ASN A 44 9.72 -12.42 1.73
CA ASN A 44 10.15 -11.92 0.44
C ASN A 44 9.12 -12.25 -0.64
N SER A 45 8.44 -11.23 -1.15
CA SER A 45 7.45 -11.35 -2.23
C SER A 45 8.06 -11.26 -3.64
N SER A 46 9.38 -11.09 -3.74
CA SER A 46 10.09 -11.03 -5.02
C SER A 46 10.10 -12.38 -5.74
N SER A 47 10.20 -12.34 -7.07
CA SER A 47 10.47 -13.54 -7.88
C SER A 47 11.89 -14.08 -7.71
N VAL A 48 12.80 -13.31 -7.10
CA VAL A 48 14.19 -13.69 -6.82
C VAL A 48 14.36 -13.94 -5.32
N SER A 49 15.02 -15.04 -4.94
CA SER A 49 15.24 -15.38 -3.53
C SER A 49 16.25 -14.44 -2.87
N LEU A 50 16.13 -14.26 -1.54
CA LEU A 50 17.09 -13.46 -0.79
C LEU A 50 18.49 -14.08 -0.81
N ASP A 51 18.61 -15.40 -0.88
CA ASP A 51 19.89 -16.09 -1.04
C ASP A 51 20.60 -15.69 -2.34
N GLU A 52 19.86 -15.59 -3.44
CA GLU A 52 20.42 -15.19 -4.73
C GLU A 52 20.78 -13.69 -4.73
N LEU A 53 19.96 -12.85 -4.10
CA LEU A 53 20.22 -11.41 -3.98
C LEU A 53 21.40 -11.10 -3.05
N HIS A 54 21.60 -11.92 -2.03
CA HIS A 54 22.61 -11.71 -0.99
C HIS A 54 23.82 -12.63 -1.13
N ASP A 55 23.98 -13.31 -2.27
CA ASP A 55 25.15 -14.15 -2.53
C ASP A 55 26.43 -13.30 -2.53
N PRO A 56 27.37 -13.52 -1.58
CA PRO A 56 28.62 -12.77 -1.53
C PRO A 56 29.47 -12.93 -2.78
N LYS A 57 29.40 -14.08 -3.48
CA LYS A 57 30.11 -14.27 -4.77
C LYS A 57 29.56 -13.36 -5.86
N ARG A 58 28.26 -13.07 -5.81
CA ARG A 58 27.58 -12.14 -6.71
C ARG A 58 27.85 -10.68 -6.34
N ILE A 59 27.82 -10.35 -5.05
CA ILE A 59 28.20 -9.01 -4.55
C ILE A 59 29.67 -8.71 -4.91
N TRP A 60 30.55 -9.71 -4.88
CA TRP A 60 31.94 -9.55 -5.31
C TRP A 60 32.13 -9.39 -6.82
N SER A 61 31.15 -9.73 -7.66
CA SER A 61 31.14 -9.32 -9.07
C SER A 61 31.05 -7.80 -9.24
N LEU A 62 30.54 -7.05 -8.25
CA LEU A 62 30.65 -5.58 -8.19
C LEU A 62 32.06 -5.10 -7.80
N GLY A 63 32.94 -6.00 -7.36
CA GLY A 63 34.38 -5.78 -7.20
C GLY A 63 35.18 -6.16 -8.46
N SER A 64 34.51 -6.58 -9.53
CA SER A 64 35.12 -6.77 -10.84
C SER A 64 35.53 -5.42 -11.42
N ASN A 65 36.76 -5.31 -11.92
CA ASN A 65 37.19 -4.14 -12.70
C ASN A 65 36.85 -4.29 -14.19
N ASN A 66 36.10 -5.34 -14.57
CA ASN A 66 35.70 -5.57 -15.95
C ASN A 66 34.50 -4.68 -16.31
N PRO A 67 34.63 -3.71 -17.23
CA PRO A 67 33.57 -2.78 -17.56
C PRO A 67 32.29 -3.46 -18.08
N ALA A 68 32.42 -4.55 -18.84
CA ALA A 68 31.27 -5.24 -19.43
C ALA A 68 30.42 -5.96 -18.38
N GLU A 69 31.05 -6.53 -17.36
CA GLU A 69 30.35 -7.19 -16.25
C GLU A 69 29.63 -6.16 -15.37
N LEU A 70 30.26 -5.01 -15.12
CA LEU A 70 29.66 -3.92 -14.37
C LEU A 70 28.46 -3.30 -15.12
N GLU A 71 28.54 -3.10 -16.44
CA GLU A 71 27.42 -2.58 -17.23
C GLU A 71 26.22 -3.54 -17.29
N ALA A 72 26.49 -4.85 -17.41
CA ALA A 72 25.46 -5.88 -17.37
C ALA A 72 24.75 -5.91 -16.01
N GLU A 73 25.51 -5.81 -14.92
CA GLU A 73 24.97 -5.81 -13.57
C GLU A 73 24.20 -4.51 -13.27
N ILE A 74 24.72 -3.34 -13.68
CA ILE A 74 23.99 -2.05 -13.55
C ILE A 74 22.67 -2.09 -14.32
N SER A 75 22.66 -2.63 -15.55
CA SER A 75 21.45 -2.71 -16.38
C SER A 75 20.39 -3.60 -15.74
N ARG A 76 20.83 -4.73 -15.18
CA ARG A 76 19.98 -5.67 -14.45
C ARG A 76 19.45 -5.07 -13.15
N LEU A 77 20.30 -4.48 -12.31
CA LEU A 77 19.90 -3.80 -11.08
C LEU A 77 18.95 -2.63 -11.35
N ARG A 78 19.14 -1.89 -12.45
CA ARG A 78 18.20 -0.85 -12.89
C ARG A 78 16.86 -1.42 -13.34
N ALA A 79 16.85 -2.56 -14.03
CA ALA A 79 15.60 -3.23 -14.38
C ALA A 79 14.87 -3.72 -13.12
N GLU A 80 15.61 -4.30 -12.17
CA GLU A 80 15.07 -4.81 -10.90
C GLU A 80 14.56 -3.68 -10.00
N LEU A 81 15.37 -2.63 -9.80
CA LEU A 81 14.95 -1.41 -9.10
C LEU A 81 13.84 -0.67 -9.86
N GLY A 82 13.78 -0.76 -11.18
CA GLY A 82 12.69 -0.22 -11.99
C GLY A 82 11.37 -0.87 -11.64
N VAL A 83 11.34 -2.21 -11.53
CA VAL A 83 10.16 -2.98 -11.10
C VAL A 83 9.76 -2.64 -9.66
N TYR A 84 10.71 -2.56 -8.73
CA TYR A 84 10.42 -2.18 -7.34
C TYR A 84 9.97 -0.72 -7.21
N ARG A 85 10.62 0.18 -7.93
CA ARG A 85 10.28 1.59 -7.94
C ARG A 85 8.93 1.80 -8.62
N GLU A 86 8.57 1.04 -9.63
CA GLU A 86 7.23 1.07 -10.22
C GLU A 86 6.17 0.50 -9.25
N ALA A 87 6.49 -0.55 -8.50
CA ALA A 87 5.62 -1.05 -7.42
C ALA A 87 5.45 -0.03 -6.27
N LEU A 88 6.50 0.72 -5.94
CA LEU A 88 6.49 1.76 -4.89
C LEU A 88 6.02 3.15 -5.40
N SER A 89 6.10 3.42 -6.71
CA SER A 89 5.77 4.70 -7.34
C SER A 89 4.45 4.68 -8.09
N ARG A 90 3.72 3.56 -8.10
CA ARG A 90 2.38 3.54 -8.66
C ARG A 90 1.45 4.29 -7.70
N PRO A 91 0.92 5.47 -8.06
CA PRO A 91 -0.32 5.92 -7.44
C PRO A 91 -1.31 4.76 -7.59
N PHE A 92 -2.07 4.48 -6.55
CA PHE A 92 -3.08 3.42 -6.54
C PHE A 92 -3.93 3.54 -7.82
N PRO A 93 -3.77 2.65 -8.82
CA PRO A 93 -4.47 2.75 -10.11
C PRO A 93 -5.98 2.81 -9.93
N VAL A 94 -6.47 2.20 -8.85
CA VAL A 94 -7.83 2.36 -8.37
C VAL A 94 -7.80 2.75 -6.90
N ALA A 95 -8.36 3.92 -6.61
CA ALA A 95 -8.59 4.39 -5.25
C ALA A 95 -10.07 4.68 -5.03
N VAL A 96 -10.61 4.18 -3.92
CA VAL A 96 -12.01 4.37 -3.56
C VAL A 96 -12.13 5.49 -2.53
N LEU A 97 -13.13 6.36 -2.70
CA LEU A 97 -13.38 7.48 -1.80
C LEU A 97 -14.06 7.03 -0.51
N HIS A 98 -13.39 7.27 0.61
CA HIS A 98 -13.92 7.12 1.95
C HIS A 98 -14.33 8.48 2.52
N TRP A 99 -15.50 8.53 3.15
CA TRP A 99 -16.01 9.68 3.87
C TRP A 99 -16.13 9.32 5.36
N PRO A 100 -15.35 9.95 6.25
CA PRO A 100 -15.54 9.81 7.68
C PRO A 100 -16.97 10.20 8.08
N ALA A 101 -17.52 9.60 9.14
CA ALA A 101 -18.91 9.81 9.54
C ALA A 101 -19.30 11.29 9.73
N GLN A 102 -18.41 12.09 10.31
CA GLN A 102 -18.63 13.52 10.50
C GLN A 102 -18.67 14.26 9.15
N GLU A 103 -17.70 14.01 8.28
CA GLU A 103 -17.60 14.62 6.96
C GLU A 103 -18.78 14.21 6.07
N LEU A 104 -19.23 12.95 6.14
CA LEU A 104 -20.41 12.49 5.39
C LEU A 104 -21.68 13.19 5.87
N THR A 105 -21.82 13.37 7.18
CA THR A 105 -22.97 14.10 7.76
C THR A 105 -22.97 15.55 7.29
N GLU A 106 -21.82 16.20 7.30
CA GLU A 106 -21.66 17.58 6.83
C GLU A 106 -21.92 17.70 5.33
N LEU A 107 -21.39 16.78 4.52
CA LEU A 107 -21.60 16.72 3.07
C LEU A 107 -23.10 16.62 2.73
N LEU A 108 -23.82 15.73 3.39
CA LEU A 108 -25.26 15.52 3.15
C LEU A 108 -26.13 16.66 3.69
N ALA A 109 -25.68 17.37 4.73
CA ALA A 109 -26.34 18.57 5.20
C ALA A 109 -26.20 19.74 4.22
N ALA A 110 -25.01 19.91 3.60
CA ALA A 110 -24.75 20.95 2.62
C ALA A 110 -25.32 20.62 1.23
N PHE A 111 -25.27 19.35 0.81
CA PHE A 111 -25.68 18.88 -0.51
C PHE A 111 -26.64 17.67 -0.43
N PRO A 112 -27.92 17.89 -0.04
CA PRO A 112 -28.87 16.80 0.18
C PRO A 112 -29.12 15.89 -1.03
N SER A 113 -28.88 16.37 -2.26
CA SER A 113 -29.01 15.55 -3.47
C SER A 113 -28.07 14.34 -3.50
N LEU A 114 -26.95 14.40 -2.78
CA LEU A 114 -25.99 13.29 -2.69
C LEU A 114 -26.47 12.14 -1.77
N SER A 115 -27.60 12.28 -1.09
CA SER A 115 -28.14 11.21 -0.24
C SER A 115 -28.54 9.95 -1.03
N ALA A 116 -28.76 10.09 -2.35
CA ALA A 116 -29.00 8.94 -3.23
C ALA A 116 -27.73 8.08 -3.40
N GLU A 117 -26.55 8.72 -3.44
CA GLU A 117 -25.26 8.03 -3.53
C GLU A 117 -24.80 7.50 -2.16
N TYR A 118 -25.15 8.22 -1.09
CA TYR A 118 -24.78 7.86 0.27
C TYR A 118 -26.01 7.75 1.19
N PRO A 119 -26.75 6.62 1.16
CA PRO A 119 -27.95 6.48 1.98
C PRO A 119 -27.64 6.37 3.48
N SER A 120 -26.51 5.76 3.84
CA SER A 120 -25.98 5.75 5.21
C SER A 120 -24.46 5.55 5.25
N HIS A 121 -23.83 5.96 6.35
CA HIS A 121 -22.39 5.73 6.55
C HIS A 121 -22.03 4.23 6.58
N GLU A 122 -22.86 3.40 7.20
CA GLU A 122 -22.63 1.94 7.24
C GLU A 122 -22.69 1.31 5.85
N GLN A 123 -23.67 1.71 5.03
CA GLN A 123 -23.77 1.25 3.65
C GLN A 123 -22.61 1.75 2.78
N HIS A 124 -22.15 2.98 3.01
CA HIS A 124 -20.95 3.52 2.37
C HIS A 124 -19.73 2.64 2.65
N LEU A 125 -19.45 2.34 3.92
CA LEU A 125 -18.33 1.47 4.30
C LEU A 125 -18.44 0.06 3.71
N ALA A 126 -19.64 -0.54 3.77
CA ALA A 126 -19.87 -1.87 3.21
C ALA A 126 -19.66 -1.89 1.69
N THR A 127 -20.08 -0.84 0.99
CA THR A 127 -19.89 -0.70 -0.46
C THR A 127 -18.41 -0.58 -0.82
N ILE A 128 -17.63 0.23 -0.09
CA ILE A 128 -16.19 0.35 -0.29
C ILE A 128 -15.50 -1.02 -0.15
N GLU A 129 -15.75 -1.73 0.96
CA GLU A 129 -15.11 -3.03 1.22
C GLU A 129 -15.49 -4.06 0.15
N ALA A 130 -16.77 -4.12 -0.24
CA ALA A 130 -17.25 -5.03 -1.26
C ALA A 130 -16.59 -4.76 -2.62
N SER A 131 -16.55 -3.49 -3.06
CA SER A 131 -15.92 -3.11 -4.34
C SER A 131 -14.41 -3.40 -4.34
N LEU A 132 -13.70 -3.13 -3.24
CA LEU A 132 -12.27 -3.42 -3.13
C LEU A 132 -11.99 -4.92 -3.15
N ARG A 133 -12.80 -5.73 -2.47
CA ARG A 133 -12.70 -7.20 -2.51
C ARG A 133 -12.96 -7.74 -3.91
N GLU A 134 -13.97 -7.23 -4.62
CA GLU A 134 -14.25 -7.62 -6.01
C GLU A 134 -13.08 -7.28 -6.95
N LEU A 135 -12.55 -6.07 -6.85
CA LEU A 135 -11.39 -5.65 -7.64
C LEU A 135 -10.14 -6.49 -7.32
N SER A 136 -9.92 -6.81 -6.05
CA SER A 136 -8.80 -7.67 -5.65
C SER A 136 -8.98 -9.11 -6.16
N ALA A 137 -10.19 -9.65 -6.07
CA ALA A 137 -10.49 -11.01 -6.54
C ALA A 137 -10.36 -11.13 -8.07
N SER A 138 -10.63 -10.06 -8.82
CA SER A 138 -10.36 -9.99 -10.26
C SER A 138 -8.88 -9.80 -10.63
N GLY A 139 -7.99 -9.72 -9.63
CA GLY A 139 -6.56 -9.58 -9.82
C GLY A 139 -6.08 -8.15 -10.07
N THR A 140 -6.91 -7.14 -9.78
CA THR A 140 -6.51 -5.73 -9.86
C THR A 140 -5.48 -5.43 -8.75
N PRO A 141 -4.22 -5.12 -9.10
CA PRO A 141 -3.20 -4.83 -8.09
C PRO A 141 -3.31 -3.39 -7.57
N ASN A 142 -2.64 -3.11 -6.46
CA ASN A 142 -2.42 -1.76 -5.93
C ASN A 142 -3.71 -0.97 -5.66
N LEU A 143 -4.64 -1.58 -4.92
CA LEU A 143 -5.87 -0.91 -4.50
C LEU A 143 -5.62 0.04 -3.33
N GLY A 144 -6.31 1.18 -3.36
CA GLY A 144 -6.17 2.20 -2.33
C GLY A 144 -7.49 2.78 -1.86
N ILE A 145 -7.42 3.46 -0.72
CA ILE A 145 -8.52 4.25 -0.17
C ILE A 145 -8.03 5.68 0.01
N VAL A 146 -8.80 6.64 -0.48
CA VAL A 146 -8.56 8.08 -0.24
C VAL A 146 -9.63 8.59 0.71
N THR A 147 -9.23 9.41 1.67
CA THR A 147 -10.18 10.02 2.61
C THR A 147 -10.51 11.44 2.16
N GLY A 148 -11.79 11.69 1.92
CA GLY A 148 -12.31 13.01 1.56
C GLY A 148 -12.68 13.86 2.78
N THR A 149 -12.51 15.17 2.65
CA THR A 149 -13.14 16.17 3.54
C THR A 149 -14.00 17.12 2.72
N VAL A 150 -15.08 17.66 3.32
CA VAL A 150 -16.01 18.58 2.66
C VAL A 150 -15.27 19.81 2.14
N PRO A 151 -14.41 20.50 2.91
CA PRO A 151 -13.70 21.67 2.39
C PRO A 151 -12.78 21.37 1.20
N SER A 152 -12.13 20.20 1.19
CA SER A 152 -11.27 19.78 0.08
C SER A 152 -12.09 19.43 -1.17
N TYR A 153 -13.25 18.81 -1.00
CA TYR A 153 -14.16 18.51 -2.10
C TYR A 153 -14.81 19.77 -2.69
N GLU A 154 -15.24 20.71 -1.86
CA GLU A 154 -15.74 22.01 -2.31
C GLU A 154 -14.69 22.79 -3.10
N ALA A 155 -13.45 22.81 -2.59
CA ALA A 155 -12.34 23.44 -3.30
C ALA A 155 -12.05 22.76 -4.65
N PHE A 156 -12.15 21.43 -4.71
CA PHE A 156 -12.02 20.67 -5.96
C PHE A 156 -13.15 21.01 -6.95
N ALA A 157 -14.41 20.96 -6.51
CA ALA A 157 -15.56 21.30 -7.36
C ALA A 157 -15.47 22.73 -7.91
N ALA A 158 -15.06 23.69 -7.06
CA ALA A 158 -14.81 25.06 -7.50
C ALA A 158 -13.69 25.16 -8.55
N SER A 159 -12.61 24.38 -8.40
CA SER A 159 -11.51 24.35 -9.39
C SER A 159 -11.92 23.73 -10.74
N GLU A 160 -12.88 22.81 -10.72
CA GLU A 160 -13.48 22.20 -11.92
C GLU A 160 -14.65 23.03 -12.49
N ALA A 161 -14.92 24.23 -11.93
CA ALA A 161 -16.05 25.08 -12.29
C ALA A 161 -17.41 24.34 -12.27
N SER A 162 -17.56 23.39 -11.34
CA SER A 162 -18.76 22.55 -11.18
C SER A 162 -19.36 22.69 -9.79
N SER A 163 -20.54 22.11 -9.59
CA SER A 163 -21.26 22.14 -8.31
C SER A 163 -20.82 20.96 -7.43
N PRO A 164 -20.53 21.15 -6.13
CA PRO A 164 -20.33 20.03 -5.21
C PRO A 164 -21.57 19.13 -5.05
N ALA A 165 -22.75 19.57 -5.51
CA ALA A 165 -23.95 18.73 -5.52
C ALA A 165 -23.97 17.71 -6.68
N ASP A 166 -23.02 17.81 -7.63
CA ASP A 166 -22.88 16.90 -8.77
C ASP A 166 -22.09 15.63 -8.36
N GLY A 167 -22.83 14.54 -8.18
CA GLY A 167 -22.25 13.24 -7.81
C GLY A 167 -21.22 12.70 -8.82
N SER A 168 -21.26 13.14 -10.09
CA SER A 168 -20.28 12.71 -11.10
C SER A 168 -18.85 13.23 -10.83
N LEU A 169 -18.70 14.20 -9.93
CA LEU A 169 -17.39 14.69 -9.46
C LEU A 169 -16.74 13.76 -8.42
N LEU A 170 -17.49 12.93 -7.70
CA LEU A 170 -16.95 12.10 -6.61
C LEU A 170 -15.83 11.16 -7.09
N PRO A 171 -15.96 10.43 -8.22
CA PRO A 171 -14.88 9.59 -8.74
C PRO A 171 -13.65 10.40 -9.22
N GLN A 172 -13.88 11.60 -9.77
CA GLN A 172 -12.81 12.50 -10.25
C GLN A 172 -12.01 13.08 -9.08
N TYR A 173 -12.72 13.45 -8.01
CA TYR A 173 -12.13 13.87 -6.76
C TYR A 173 -11.26 12.77 -6.14
N ALA A 174 -11.79 11.53 -6.09
CA ALA A 174 -11.04 10.38 -5.60
C ALA A 174 -9.73 10.17 -6.40
N THR A 175 -9.82 10.27 -7.72
CA THR A 175 -8.67 10.16 -8.63
C THR A 175 -7.64 11.25 -8.36
N THR A 176 -8.09 12.49 -8.10
CA THR A 176 -7.19 13.61 -7.79
C THR A 176 -6.49 13.44 -6.44
N LEU A 177 -7.20 12.95 -5.41
CA LEU A 177 -6.57 12.61 -4.13
C LEU A 177 -5.51 11.51 -4.29
N ALA A 178 -5.81 10.48 -5.08
CA ALA A 178 -4.87 9.40 -5.35
C ALA A 178 -3.63 9.88 -6.12
N ALA A 179 -3.82 10.72 -7.14
CA ALA A 179 -2.73 11.34 -7.90
C ALA A 179 -1.84 12.25 -7.05
N ARG A 180 -2.37 12.82 -5.96
CA ARG A 180 -1.62 13.59 -4.96
C ARG A 180 -0.91 12.72 -3.93
N GLY A 181 -1.01 11.39 -4.02
CA GLY A 181 -0.38 10.45 -3.09
C GLY A 181 -1.06 10.37 -1.73
N LEU A 182 -2.34 10.75 -1.64
CA LEU A 182 -3.12 10.73 -0.39
C LEU A 182 -3.86 9.42 -0.15
N ALA A 183 -3.68 8.45 -1.03
CA ALA A 183 -4.28 7.13 -0.90
C ALA A 183 -3.47 6.26 0.07
N VAL A 184 -4.19 5.48 0.87
CA VAL A 184 -3.65 4.46 1.78
C VAL A 184 -3.89 3.09 1.16
N ALA A 185 -2.93 2.18 1.31
CA ALA A 185 -3.01 0.85 0.73
C ALA A 185 -4.16 0.03 1.33
N TRP A 186 -4.84 -0.71 0.46
CA TRP A 186 -5.82 -1.72 0.83
C TRP A 186 -5.42 -3.09 0.21
N PRO A 187 -5.54 -4.21 0.95
CA PRO A 187 -5.93 -4.25 2.35
C PRO A 187 -4.80 -3.71 3.27
N PRO A 188 -5.15 -3.01 4.35
CA PRO A 188 -4.18 -2.72 5.41
C PRO A 188 -3.60 -4.01 6.01
N GLN A 189 -2.46 -3.91 6.70
CA GLN A 189 -1.97 -5.03 7.50
C GLN A 189 -2.99 -5.44 8.55
N ARG A 190 -3.10 -6.73 8.86
CA ARG A 190 -4.08 -7.23 9.84
C ARG A 190 -3.97 -6.56 11.22
N THR A 191 -2.75 -6.26 11.65
CA THR A 191 -2.48 -5.57 12.92
C THR A 191 -2.47 -4.04 12.81
N GLY A 192 -2.58 -3.50 11.59
CA GLY A 192 -2.67 -2.06 11.35
C GLY A 192 -4.07 -1.53 11.64
N GLU A 193 -4.20 -0.20 11.72
CA GLU A 193 -5.50 0.45 11.90
C GLU A 193 -6.45 0.15 10.74
N CYS A 194 -7.73 -0.04 11.04
CA CYS A 194 -8.74 -0.23 10.01
C CYS A 194 -8.99 1.09 9.28
N TRP A 195 -9.04 1.02 7.95
CA TRP A 195 -9.26 2.15 7.05
C TRP A 195 -10.57 2.91 7.30
N CYS A 196 -11.57 2.30 7.95
CA CYS A 196 -12.89 2.90 8.22
C CYS A 196 -12.89 3.94 9.34
N GLY A 197 -11.75 4.19 9.99
CA GLY A 197 -11.64 5.17 11.08
C GLY A 197 -12.26 4.73 12.41
N SER A 198 -12.61 3.44 12.59
CA SER A 198 -13.19 2.94 13.84
C SER A 198 -12.21 2.86 15.02
N GLY A 199 -10.91 3.07 14.78
CA GLY A 199 -9.84 2.89 15.78
C GLY A 199 -9.52 1.43 16.13
N ARG A 200 -10.25 0.45 15.56
CA ARG A 200 -9.95 -0.98 15.69
C ARG A 200 -8.88 -1.40 14.68
N VAL A 201 -8.17 -2.49 14.98
CA VAL A 201 -7.24 -3.11 14.03
C VAL A 201 -8.01 -3.73 12.86
N TYR A 202 -7.43 -3.70 11.66
CA TYR A 202 -8.07 -4.18 10.43
C TYR A 202 -8.54 -5.63 10.57
N GLY A 203 -7.70 -6.51 11.10
CA GLY A 203 -7.99 -7.95 11.26
C GLY A 203 -9.13 -8.29 12.23
N GLU A 204 -9.60 -7.33 13.03
CA GLU A 204 -10.75 -7.45 13.96
C GLU A 204 -11.94 -6.59 13.52
N CYS A 205 -11.82 -5.91 12.38
CA CYS A 205 -12.86 -5.08 11.79
C CYS A 205 -13.19 -5.61 10.39
N HIS A 206 -12.87 -4.86 9.34
CA HIS A 206 -13.18 -5.25 7.96
C HIS A 206 -12.30 -6.40 7.44
N GLY A 207 -11.19 -6.73 8.10
CA GLY A 207 -10.33 -7.88 7.81
C GLY A 207 -10.61 -9.11 8.67
N ALA A 208 -11.74 -9.13 9.40
CA ALA A 208 -12.18 -10.29 10.18
C ALA A 208 -12.91 -11.35 9.32
N GLU A 209 -13.35 -10.97 8.11
CA GLU A 209 -14.01 -11.82 7.11
C GLU A 209 -13.05 -12.36 6.04
#